data_AF-A0A917WS47-F1
#
_entry.id   AF-A0A917WS47-F1
#
_cell.length_a   1.000
_cell.length_b   1.000
_cell.length_c   1.000
_cell.angle_alpha   90.00
_cell.angle_beta   90.00
_cell.angle_gamma   90.00
#
_symmetry.space_group_name_H-M   'P 1'
#
loop_
_entity.id
_entity.type
_entity.pdbx_description
1 polymer ?
#
loop_
_entity_poly.entity_id
_entity_poly.type
_entity_poly.pdbx_seq_one_letter_code
_entity_poly.pdbx_strand_id
1 'polypeptide(L)'
;MAPRLPPRFGPRLLPRLGEDKVAKNRVHLDVRTAPGLAGEKRMAALETECDRLVALGAARVRRVEPAPPFETGFIVMTDPEGNEFCLD
;
A
#
# COMPACT_ATOMS: atom_id res chain seq x y z
N MET A 1 -15.95 -4.44 -29.93
CA MET A 1 -14.64 -3.76 -29.79
C MET A 1 -14.82 -2.69 -28.72
N ALA A 2 -14.50 -3.00 -27.45
CA ALA A 2 -14.73 -2.08 -26.34
C ALA A 2 -13.66 -0.96 -26.33
N PRO A 3 -14.01 0.30 -26.01
CA PRO A 3 -13.03 1.38 -25.98
C PRO A 3 -12.04 1.18 -24.84
N ARG A 4 -10.74 1.20 -25.16
CA ARG A 4 -9.66 1.29 -24.17
C ARG A 4 -9.81 2.62 -23.43
N LEU A 5 -10.26 2.56 -22.16
CA LEU A 5 -10.18 3.70 -21.26
C LEU A 5 -8.71 4.11 -21.08
N PRO A 6 -8.38 5.41 -21.09
CA PRO A 6 -7.04 5.86 -20.75
C PRO A 6 -6.71 5.44 -19.31
N PRO A 7 -5.47 5.02 -19.03
CA PRO A 7 -5.07 4.65 -17.68
C PRO A 7 -5.21 5.86 -16.76
N ARG A 8 -5.94 5.65 -15.65
CA ARG A 8 -6.15 6.65 -14.59
C ARG A 8 -4.86 6.79 -13.78
N PHE A 9 -3.87 7.49 -14.31
CA PHE A 9 -2.66 7.78 -13.54
C PHE A 9 -2.92 9.01 -12.66
N GLY A 10 -3.09 8.77 -11.36
CA GLY A 10 -3.00 9.83 -10.34
C GLY A 10 -1.59 10.42 -10.26
N PRO A 11 -1.38 11.47 -9.44
CA PRO A 11 -0.05 12.03 -9.23
C PRO A 11 0.92 10.94 -8.75
N ARG A 12 2.11 10.91 -9.35
CA ARG A 12 3.15 9.94 -9.01
C ARG A 12 3.92 10.44 -7.80
N LEU A 13 3.97 9.63 -6.75
CA LEU A 13 4.71 9.95 -5.52
C LEU A 13 6.15 9.43 -5.57
N LEU A 14 6.42 8.41 -6.40
CA LEU A 14 7.71 7.73 -6.46
C LEU A 14 8.26 7.71 -7.90
N PRO A 15 9.57 7.89 -8.09
CA PRO A 15 10.19 7.83 -9.41
C PRO A 15 10.19 6.39 -9.94
N ARG A 16 10.00 6.22 -11.26
CA ARG A 16 10.22 4.92 -11.93
C ARG A 16 11.70 4.56 -11.84
N LEU A 17 12.01 3.40 -11.26
CA LEU A 17 13.30 2.77 -11.44
C LEU A 17 13.27 2.09 -12.82
N GLY A 18 14.02 2.64 -13.78
CA GLY A 18 14.13 2.10 -15.15
C GLY A 18 15.04 0.87 -15.26
N GLU A 19 15.57 0.40 -14.14
CA GLU A 19 16.47 -0.74 -14.01
C GLU A 19 15.90 -1.70 -12.96
N ASP A 20 16.18 -3.00 -13.11
CA ASP A 20 15.90 -4.00 -12.09
C ASP A 20 16.45 -3.52 -10.73
N LYS A 21 15.74 -3.81 -9.63
CA LYS A 21 16.04 -3.31 -8.28
C LYS A 21 17.50 -3.59 -7.87
N VAL A 22 18.41 -2.64 -8.13
CA VAL A 22 19.86 -2.79 -7.85
C VAL A 22 20.16 -2.65 -6.36
N ALA A 23 19.29 -1.97 -5.60
CA ALA A 23 19.42 -1.78 -4.16
C ALA A 23 18.05 -1.66 -3.47
N LYS A 24 18.04 -1.80 -2.15
CA LYS A 24 16.85 -1.47 -1.33
C LYS A 24 16.56 0.02 -1.45
N ASN A 25 15.31 0.38 -1.78
CA ASN A 25 14.82 1.73 -1.57
C ASN A 25 14.95 2.06 -0.07
N ARG A 26 15.66 3.14 0.28
CA ARG A 26 15.90 3.54 1.68
C ARG A 26 14.75 4.37 2.27
N VAL A 27 13.66 4.53 1.52
CA VAL A 27 12.45 5.25 1.94
C VAL A 27 11.37 4.24 2.30
N HIS A 28 10.78 4.41 3.48
CA HIS A 28 9.52 3.77 3.87
C HIS A 28 8.41 4.79 3.66
N LEU A 29 7.42 4.45 2.83
CA LEU A 29 6.23 5.28 2.60
C LEU A 29 5.04 4.67 3.34
N ASP A 30 4.47 5.41 4.28
CA ASP A 30 3.27 5.02 5.02
C ASP A 30 2.06 5.83 4.55
N VAL A 31 0.97 5.14 4.23
CA VAL A 31 -0.34 5.71 3.93
C VAL A 31 -1.22 5.54 5.16
N ARG A 32 -1.43 6.65 5.87
CA ARG A 32 -2.29 6.68 7.06
C ARG A 32 -3.76 6.53 6.69
N THR A 33 -4.32 5.40 7.08
CA THR A 33 -5.63 4.90 6.70
C THR A 33 -6.58 4.86 7.91
N ALA A 34 -6.05 4.68 9.11
CA ALA A 34 -6.85 4.45 10.32
C ALA A 34 -6.53 5.42 11.48
N PRO A 35 -6.54 6.75 11.25
CA PRO A 35 -6.21 7.72 12.28
C PRO A 35 -7.17 7.64 13.47
N GLY A 36 -6.63 7.53 14.68
CA GLY A 36 -7.41 7.46 15.92
C GLY A 36 -8.08 6.10 16.20
N LEU A 37 -7.85 5.08 15.36
CA LEU A 37 -8.32 3.71 15.61
C LEU A 37 -7.22 2.86 16.24
N ALA A 38 -7.63 1.82 16.97
CA ALA A 38 -6.73 0.85 17.60
C ALA A 38 -7.26 -0.59 17.51
N GLY A 39 -6.37 -1.57 17.69
CA GLY A 39 -6.70 -2.99 17.74
C GLY A 39 -7.43 -3.48 16.48
N GLU A 40 -8.43 -4.33 16.67
CA GLU A 40 -9.19 -4.95 15.57
C GLU A 40 -9.87 -3.91 14.65
N LYS A 41 -10.38 -2.81 15.22
CA LYS A 41 -11.01 -1.73 14.44
C LYS A 41 -10.02 -1.08 13.48
N ARG A 42 -8.77 -0.90 13.93
CA ARG A 42 -7.69 -0.39 13.07
C ARG A 42 -7.40 -1.39 11.94
N MET A 43 -7.19 -2.66 12.27
CA MET A 43 -6.90 -3.69 11.27
C MET A 43 -8.02 -3.85 10.23
N ALA A 44 -9.29 -3.77 10.64
CA ALA A 44 -10.42 -3.79 9.73
C ALA A 44 -10.45 -2.59 8.76
N ALA A 45 -10.07 -1.40 9.24
CA ALA A 45 -9.94 -0.22 8.38
C ALA A 45 -8.79 -0.38 7.37
N LEU A 46 -7.66 -0.95 7.78
CA LEU A 46 -6.55 -1.25 6.88
C LEU A 46 -6.95 -2.26 5.79
N GLU A 47 -7.70 -3.31 6.15
CA GLU A 47 -8.21 -4.29 5.19
C GLU A 47 -9.19 -3.67 4.19
N THR A 48 -10.10 -2.82 4.66
CA THR A 48 -11.05 -2.11 3.79
C THR A 48 -10.33 -1.26 2.74
N GLU A 49 -9.28 -0.56 3.14
CA GLU A 49 -8.48 0.24 2.21
C GLU A 49 -7.59 -0.62 1.31
N CYS A 50 -7.04 -1.71 1.83
CA CYS A 50 -6.32 -2.71 1.04
C CYS A 50 -7.18 -3.19 -0.12
N ASP A 51 -8.42 -3.60 0.15
CA ASP A 51 -9.37 -4.04 -0.87
C ASP A 51 -9.66 -2.95 -1.91
N ARG A 52 -9.83 -1.70 -1.45
CA ARG A 52 -10.02 -0.54 -2.35
C ARG A 52 -8.82 -0.33 -3.26
N LEU A 53 -7.59 -0.42 -2.74
CA LEU A 53 -6.36 -0.21 -3.50
C LEU A 53 -6.08 -1.37 -4.46
N VAL A 54 -6.40 -2.60 -4.06
CA VAL A 54 -6.36 -3.77 -4.95
C VAL A 54 -7.29 -3.57 -6.14
N ALA A 55 -8.52 -3.08 -5.91
CA ALA A 55 -9.45 -2.75 -6.98
C ALA A 55 -8.94 -1.64 -7.92
N LEU A 56 -7.99 -0.81 -7.46
CA LEU A 56 -7.32 0.24 -8.25
C LEU A 56 -6.01 -0.21 -8.90
N GLY A 57 -5.60 -1.47 -8.72
CA GLY A 57 -4.43 -2.07 -9.37
C GLY A 57 -3.19 -2.23 -8.49
N ALA A 58 -3.26 -1.87 -7.20
CA ALA A 58 -2.21 -2.22 -6.25
C ALA A 58 -2.23 -3.73 -5.94
N ALA A 59 -1.16 -4.25 -5.35
CA ALA A 59 -1.08 -5.64 -4.89
C ALA A 59 -0.73 -5.71 -3.40
N ARG A 60 -1.39 -6.62 -2.68
CA ARG A 60 -1.07 -6.94 -1.29
C ARG A 60 0.20 -7.80 -1.24
N VAL A 61 1.17 -7.39 -0.44
CA VAL A 61 2.42 -8.14 -0.24
C VAL A 61 2.37 -8.99 1.02
N ARG A 62 2.08 -8.37 2.17
CA ARG A 62 1.95 -9.08 3.45
C ARG A 62 1.15 -8.27 4.46
N ARG A 63 0.59 -8.97 5.44
CA ARG A 63 -0.02 -8.37 6.63
C ARG A 63 0.80 -8.73 7.86
N VAL A 64 0.96 -7.78 8.75
CA VAL A 64 1.60 -7.94 10.06
C VAL A 64 0.53 -7.71 11.12
N GLU A 65 0.31 -8.71 11.98
CA GLU A 65 -0.62 -8.58 13.09
C GLU A 65 -0.07 -7.66 14.18
N PRO A 66 -0.95 -6.97 14.94
CA PRO A 66 -0.52 -6.21 16.10
C PRO A 66 0.18 -7.09 17.14
N ALA A 67 1.33 -6.62 17.64
CA ALA A 67 2.06 -7.18 18.78
C ALA A 67 2.38 -6.06 19.78
N PRO A 68 1.41 -5.67 20.63
CA PRO A 68 1.60 -4.58 21.59
C PRO A 68 2.72 -4.88 22.60
N PRO A 69 3.44 -3.85 23.09
CA PRO A 69 3.23 -2.43 22.80
C PRO A 69 4.02 -1.92 21.58
N PHE A 70 4.85 -2.74 20.96
CA PHE A 70 5.84 -2.30 19.97
C PHE A 70 5.31 -2.26 18.53
N GLU A 71 4.25 -3.03 18.23
CA GLU A 71 3.72 -3.14 16.88
C GLU A 71 2.19 -3.00 16.87
N THR A 72 1.70 -2.02 16.14
CA THR A 72 0.26 -1.75 15.98
C THR A 72 -0.39 -2.57 14.87
N GLY A 73 0.42 -3.31 14.09
CA GLY A 73 0.04 -4.04 12.88
C GLY A 73 0.04 -3.13 11.64
N PHE A 74 0.18 -3.68 10.44
CA PHE A 74 0.12 -2.93 9.18
C PHE A 74 -0.02 -3.88 7.99
N ILE A 75 -0.28 -3.31 6.80
CA ILE A 75 -0.33 -4.08 5.54
C ILE A 75 0.67 -3.48 4.56
N VAL A 76 1.59 -4.29 4.07
CA VAL A 76 2.52 -3.92 3.00
C VAL A 76 1.86 -4.16 1.66
N MET A 77 1.96 -3.17 0.77
CA MET A 77 1.37 -3.11 -0.55
C MET A 77 2.45 -2.75 -1.60
N THR A 78 2.19 -3.06 -2.86
CA THR A 78 2.89 -2.47 -4.00
C THR A 78 1.94 -1.77 -4.93
N ASP A 79 2.34 -0.62 -5.48
CA ASP A 79 1.60 0.02 -6.57
C ASP A 79 1.75 -0.75 -7.89
N PRO A 80 1.02 -0.40 -8.97
CA PRO A 80 1.14 -1.07 -10.28
C PRO A 80 2.54 -0.99 -10.91
N GLU A 81 3.42 -0.12 -10.41
CA GLU A 81 4.79 0.06 -10.89
C GLU A 81 5.80 -0.72 -10.02
N GLY A 82 5.33 -1.46 -9.02
CA GLY A 82 6.14 -2.29 -8.12
C GLY A 82 6.75 -1.53 -6.94
N ASN A 83 6.33 -0.29 -6.68
CA ASN A 83 6.83 0.47 -5.52
C ASN A 83 6.14 0.01 -4.24
N GLU A 84 6.92 -0.28 -3.20
CA GLU A 84 6.43 -0.73 -1.89
C GLU A 84 5.99 0.45 -1.00
N PHE A 85 4.86 0.29 -0.32
CA PHE A 85 4.35 1.19 0.71
C PHE A 85 3.54 0.40 1.76
N CYS A 86 3.29 1.01 2.92
CA CYS A 86 2.51 0.39 4.00
C CYS A 86 1.21 1.15 4.28
N LEU A 87 0.18 0.43 4.70
CA LEU A 87 -1.03 1.00 5.31
C LEU A 87 -0.88 1.00 6.82
N ASP A 88 -1.04 2.19 7.42
CA ASP A 88 -0.93 2.45 8.87
C ASP A 88 -2.20 3.08 9.46
#